data_AF-S0E3I3-F1
#
_entry.id   AF-S0E3I3-F1
#
_cell.length_a   1.000
_cell.length_b   1.000
_cell.length_c   1.000
_cell.angle_alpha   90.00
_cell.angle_beta   90.00
_cell.angle_gamma   90.00
#
_symmetry.space_group_name_H-M   'P 1'
#
loop_
_entity.id
_entity.type
_entity.pdbx_description
1 polymer ?
#
loop_
_entity_poly.entity_id
_entity_poly.type
_entity_poly.pdbx_seq_one_letter_code
_entity_poly.pdbx_strand_id
1 'polypeptide(L)'
;MAGPRFNDPVYGSNVVTGISATGNAHQTFNFNQHFESRLFFLFPYEKNEEFVPRTEISSKLEELLPKDSDDFRSAALWGLGGSGKTQIALDFAYSRCSKRKCSVFWVHADSEVTFARDYGSIASVLGMNTQGSQHELLQNVRHKIESLPRWLLVIDNADDLSLFGVGSRVRNTSKIMNYIPKGPNGTILWISRNEAIVGSLAGVRRGIVVPRMTSEESKALFESTMPQSISDDELDDAVLLLKELQFLPLAISQAGAFMRRTETSVSQYLAEFKKETTRWRMLKEPEFDRYRLHNNSNSILETWSRSIHHIRQENELAHKILHILAYADNQTINERLVDAAAAYGETKQAEDMPESKKKEAIRRLKNFSFLIEYHIGDNERTYEIHKLVKDAIRYNIRSESVLDGYTNKTKKDSSRLGACIKSRFRNNGSSKVVTSQGEEYFASAAAAVVARAYSPKTHLKPAKAF
;
A
#
# COMPACT_ATOMS: atom_id res chain seq x y z
N MET A 1 38.53 -61.82 -27.16
CA MET A 1 38.55 -60.54 -27.90
C MET A 1 38.38 -59.42 -26.90
N ALA A 2 39.41 -58.60 -26.71
CA ALA A 2 39.40 -57.50 -25.76
C ALA A 2 38.74 -56.27 -26.40
N GLY A 3 37.67 -55.74 -25.78
CA GLY A 3 37.07 -54.46 -26.15
C GLY A 3 37.96 -53.27 -25.79
N PRO A 4 37.67 -52.06 -26.31
CA PRO A 4 38.55 -50.91 -26.12
C PRO A 4 38.57 -50.47 -24.65
N ARG A 5 39.77 -50.24 -24.12
CA ARG A 5 39.99 -49.55 -22.85
C ARG A 5 40.19 -48.06 -23.13
N PHE A 6 39.42 -47.21 -22.47
CA PHE A 6 39.60 -45.77 -22.46
C PHE A 6 40.47 -45.40 -21.25
N ASN A 7 41.56 -44.67 -21.47
CA ASN A 7 42.61 -44.40 -20.48
C ASN A 7 42.75 -42.92 -20.10
N ASP A 8 41.71 -42.11 -20.29
CA ASP A 8 41.73 -40.69 -19.89
C ASP A 8 40.67 -40.39 -18.81
N PRO A 9 40.99 -39.58 -17.78
CA PRO A 9 40.01 -39.15 -16.79
C PRO A 9 39.08 -38.08 -17.37
N VAL A 10 37.77 -38.35 -17.33
CA VAL A 10 36.74 -37.39 -17.75
C VAL A 10 36.45 -36.41 -16.62
N TYR A 11 36.76 -35.13 -16.82
CA TYR A 11 36.25 -34.03 -15.99
C TYR A 11 35.30 -33.16 -16.81
N GLY A 12 34.01 -33.21 -16.48
CA GLY A 12 32.97 -32.36 -17.10
C GLY A 12 31.55 -32.86 -16.79
N SER A 13 30.70 -31.99 -16.25
CA SER A 13 29.39 -32.31 -15.65
C SER A 13 28.20 -32.33 -16.61
N ASN A 14 28.38 -32.66 -17.90
CA ASN A 14 27.27 -32.75 -18.85
C ASN A 14 27.40 -34.03 -19.69
N VAL A 15 26.83 -35.13 -19.20
CA VAL A 15 26.64 -36.35 -19.98
C VAL A 15 25.25 -36.29 -20.60
N VAL A 16 25.18 -36.07 -21.92
CA VAL A 16 23.97 -36.37 -22.71
C VAL A 16 24.16 -37.76 -23.30
N THR A 17 23.46 -38.75 -22.76
CA THR A 17 23.42 -40.10 -23.34
C THR A 17 22.48 -40.14 -24.54
N GLY A 18 23.02 -40.41 -25.73
CA GLY A 18 22.31 -41.09 -26.80
C GLY A 18 21.84 -40.23 -27.98
N ILE A 19 22.75 -39.99 -28.94
CA ILE A 19 22.36 -39.86 -30.36
C ILE A 19 23.31 -40.76 -31.15
N SER A 20 22.78 -41.84 -31.73
CA SER A 20 23.52 -42.66 -32.69
C SER A 20 23.19 -42.15 -34.09
N ALA A 21 24.16 -41.48 -34.73
CA ALA A 21 24.07 -41.09 -36.13
C ALA A 21 25.01 -41.99 -36.95
N THR A 22 24.45 -42.84 -37.80
CA THR A 22 25.21 -43.60 -38.80
C THR A 22 25.14 -42.84 -40.13
N GLY A 23 26.19 -42.09 -40.45
CA GLY A 23 26.33 -41.42 -41.74
C GLY A 23 27.64 -40.63 -41.86
N ASN A 24 28.33 -40.79 -42.99
CA ASN A 24 29.57 -40.08 -43.34
C ASN A 24 29.32 -38.60 -43.66
N ALA A 25 28.95 -37.82 -42.65
CA ALA A 25 28.94 -36.38 -42.73
C ALA A 25 29.68 -35.82 -41.53
N HIS A 26 30.78 -35.11 -41.77
CA HIS A 26 31.39 -34.26 -40.76
C HIS A 26 30.40 -33.13 -40.42
N GLN A 27 29.52 -33.36 -39.46
CA GLN A 27 28.74 -32.31 -38.83
C GLN A 27 29.54 -31.76 -37.66
N THR A 28 30.11 -30.57 -37.87
CA THR A 28 30.71 -29.78 -36.81
C THR A 28 29.59 -29.23 -35.93
N PHE A 29 29.34 -29.86 -34.78
CA PHE A 29 28.43 -29.31 -33.77
C PHE A 29 29.13 -28.14 -33.08
N ASN A 30 28.72 -26.93 -33.44
CA ASN A 30 29.21 -25.71 -32.82
C ASN A 30 28.51 -25.54 -31.46
N PHE A 31 29.11 -26.04 -30.38
CA PHE A 31 28.61 -25.87 -29.01
C PHE A 31 28.76 -24.45 -28.45
N ASN A 32 29.32 -23.52 -29.24
CA ASN A 32 29.46 -22.11 -28.89
C ASN A 32 28.24 -21.26 -29.33
N GLN A 33 27.02 -21.79 -29.25
CA GLN A 33 25.87 -20.90 -29.10
C GLN A 33 25.87 -20.43 -27.65
N HIS A 34 26.41 -19.24 -27.42
CA HIS A 34 26.00 -18.45 -26.26
C HIS A 34 24.48 -18.33 -26.34
N PHE A 35 23.74 -19.14 -25.58
CA PHE A 35 22.32 -18.93 -25.36
C PHE A 35 22.20 -17.59 -24.66
N GLU A 36 22.06 -16.51 -25.44
CA GLU A 36 21.59 -15.25 -24.88
C GLU A 36 20.24 -15.54 -24.25
N SER A 37 20.24 -15.61 -22.92
CA SER A 37 19.03 -15.91 -22.17
C SER A 37 18.02 -14.81 -22.46
N ARG A 38 16.94 -15.18 -23.16
CA ARG A 38 15.84 -14.27 -23.49
C ARG A 38 15.34 -13.61 -22.21
N LEU A 39 15.28 -12.29 -22.21
CA LEU A 39 14.72 -11.50 -21.11
C LEU A 39 13.23 -11.31 -21.29
N PHE A 40 12.52 -11.28 -20.18
CA PHE A 40 11.08 -11.09 -20.14
C PHE A 40 10.75 -9.91 -19.22
N PHE A 41 9.87 -9.05 -19.68
CA PHE A 41 9.46 -7.85 -18.96
C PHE A 41 7.93 -7.78 -18.95
N LEU A 42 7.35 -7.71 -17.75
CA LEU A 42 5.93 -7.44 -17.56
C LEU A 42 5.79 -6.35 -16.49
N PHE A 43 5.55 -5.13 -16.96
CA PHE A 43 5.30 -3.97 -16.13
C PHE A 43 3.80 -3.67 -16.07
N PRO A 44 3.29 -3.20 -14.92
CA PRO A 44 1.89 -2.80 -14.79
C PRO A 44 1.63 -1.41 -15.39
N TYR A 45 2.66 -0.57 -15.50
CA TYR A 45 2.60 0.83 -15.91
C TYR A 45 3.81 1.19 -16.77
N GLU A 46 3.66 2.24 -17.58
CA GLU A 46 4.79 2.89 -18.23
C GLU A 46 5.71 3.56 -17.22
N LYS A 47 6.97 3.77 -17.60
CA LYS A 47 7.93 4.49 -16.78
C LYS A 47 7.43 5.91 -16.54
N ASN A 48 7.39 6.30 -15.28
CA ASN A 48 7.04 7.66 -14.89
C ASN A 48 8.24 8.59 -15.17
N GLU A 49 8.16 9.38 -16.23
CA GLU A 49 9.21 10.34 -16.59
C GLU A 49 9.20 11.60 -15.72
N GLU A 50 8.12 11.82 -14.97
CA GLU A 50 7.96 12.90 -13.98
C GLU A 50 8.26 12.40 -12.56
N PHE A 51 8.91 11.24 -12.42
CA PHE A 51 9.25 10.67 -11.12
C PHE A 51 10.25 11.57 -10.38
N VAL A 52 9.85 12.03 -9.19
CA VAL A 52 10.74 12.75 -8.27
C VAL A 52 11.59 11.74 -7.48
N PRO A 53 12.92 11.71 -7.67
CA PRO A 53 13.78 10.73 -7.01
C PRO A 53 13.80 10.89 -5.50
N ARG A 54 13.74 9.75 -4.78
CA ARG A 54 13.84 9.69 -3.31
C ARG A 54 15.13 9.00 -2.91
N THR A 55 16.23 9.75 -2.96
CA THR A 55 17.60 9.21 -2.95
C THR A 55 17.88 8.27 -1.79
N GLU A 56 17.47 8.62 -0.56
CA GLU A 56 17.70 7.78 0.62
C GLU A 56 17.03 6.40 0.50
N ILE A 57 15.80 6.36 0.00
CA ILE A 57 15.04 5.12 -0.20
C ILE A 57 15.65 4.30 -1.34
N SER A 58 16.01 4.95 -2.45
CA SER A 58 16.65 4.29 -3.59
C SER A 58 18.01 3.70 -3.20
N SER A 59 18.84 4.44 -2.46
CA SER A 59 20.11 3.94 -1.93
C SER A 59 19.90 2.73 -1.02
N LYS A 60 18.89 2.76 -0.14
CA LYS A 60 18.59 1.63 0.75
C LYS A 60 18.08 0.41 -0.02
N LEU A 61 17.31 0.60 -1.08
CA LEU A 61 16.90 -0.49 -1.97
C LEU A 61 18.11 -1.14 -2.65
N GLU A 62 19.06 -0.35 -3.14
CA GLU A 62 20.27 -0.89 -3.78
C GLU A 62 21.19 -1.61 -2.77
N GLU A 63 21.24 -1.15 -1.51
CA GLU A 63 21.94 -1.85 -0.42
C GLU A 63 21.28 -3.21 -0.11
N LEU A 64 19.95 -3.24 0.03
CA LEU A 64 19.23 -4.44 0.40
C LEU A 64 19.13 -5.44 -0.75
N LEU A 65 18.99 -4.96 -1.99
CA LEU A 65 18.78 -5.77 -3.18
C LEU A 65 19.88 -5.52 -4.22
N PRO A 66 21.18 -5.75 -3.97
CA PRO A 66 22.24 -5.35 -4.89
C PRO A 66 22.04 -5.91 -6.31
N LYS A 67 22.40 -5.14 -7.33
CA LYS A 67 22.33 -5.56 -8.75
C LYS A 67 23.27 -6.72 -9.08
N ASP A 68 24.26 -6.93 -8.22
CA ASP A 68 25.41 -7.80 -8.43
C ASP A 68 25.42 -9.02 -7.51
N SER A 69 24.33 -9.19 -6.75
CA SER A 69 24.12 -10.39 -5.95
C SER A 69 23.66 -11.54 -6.86
N ASP A 70 24.40 -12.64 -6.83
CA ASP A 70 23.93 -13.95 -7.32
C ASP A 70 23.25 -14.76 -6.19
N ASP A 71 22.95 -14.13 -5.05
CA ASP A 71 22.11 -14.70 -3.98
C ASP A 71 20.65 -14.24 -4.07
N PHE A 72 19.76 -15.04 -3.45
CA PHE A 72 18.35 -14.71 -3.31
C PHE A 72 18.21 -13.52 -2.37
N ARG A 73 17.55 -12.46 -2.83
CA ARG A 73 17.32 -11.25 -2.04
C ARG A 73 15.84 -10.92 -1.99
N SER A 74 15.36 -10.59 -0.80
CA SER A 74 14.00 -10.08 -0.63
C SER A 74 14.00 -8.82 0.25
N ALA A 75 13.18 -7.83 -0.08
CA ALA A 75 12.99 -6.62 0.73
C ALA A 75 11.55 -6.14 0.62
N ALA A 76 11.10 -5.31 1.55
CA ALA A 76 9.76 -4.74 1.54
C ALA A 76 9.78 -3.21 1.60
N LEU A 77 8.98 -2.55 0.77
CA LEU A 77 8.56 -1.16 0.96
C LEU A 77 7.23 -1.17 1.71
N TRP A 78 7.15 -0.43 2.81
CA TRP A 78 5.90 -0.31 3.56
C TRP A 78 5.61 1.10 4.06
N GLY A 79 4.35 1.40 4.38
CA GLY A 79 3.93 2.69 4.93
C GLY A 79 2.57 3.15 4.45
N LEU A 80 2.16 4.36 4.84
CA LEU A 80 0.82 4.91 4.59
C LEU A 80 0.38 4.82 3.11
N GLY A 81 -0.91 4.52 2.88
CA GLY A 81 -1.50 4.58 1.53
C GLY A 81 -1.32 5.97 0.89
N GLY A 82 -0.86 6.01 -0.37
CA GLY A 82 -0.58 7.27 -1.08
C GLY A 82 0.85 7.82 -0.93
N SER A 83 1.74 7.15 -0.17
CA SER A 83 3.13 7.60 0.03
C SER A 83 4.10 7.37 -1.15
N GLY A 84 3.63 6.83 -2.28
CA GLY A 84 4.45 6.67 -3.49
C GLY A 84 5.22 5.34 -3.61
N LYS A 85 5.00 4.35 -2.73
CA LYS A 85 5.69 3.05 -2.75
C LYS A 85 5.70 2.37 -4.12
N THR A 86 4.55 2.28 -4.79
CA THR A 86 4.41 1.70 -6.13
C THR A 86 5.28 2.41 -7.16
N GLN A 87 5.37 3.74 -7.11
CA GLN A 87 6.19 4.52 -8.05
C GLN A 87 7.69 4.34 -7.79
N ILE A 88 8.10 4.26 -6.51
CA ILE A 88 9.50 3.95 -6.13
C ILE A 88 9.89 2.55 -6.63
N ALA A 89 9.03 1.55 -6.44
CA ALA A 89 9.27 0.20 -6.92
C ALA A 89 9.29 0.11 -8.45
N LEU A 90 8.45 0.89 -9.13
CA LEU A 90 8.41 0.97 -10.58
C LEU A 90 9.73 1.55 -11.14
N ASP A 91 10.20 2.67 -10.61
CA ASP A 91 11.49 3.27 -10.98
C ASP A 91 12.64 2.27 -10.73
N PHE A 92 12.65 1.64 -9.56
CA PHE A 92 13.61 0.58 -9.23
C PHE A 92 13.58 -0.57 -10.25
N ALA A 93 12.40 -1.06 -10.63
CA ALA A 93 12.22 -2.14 -11.58
C ALA A 93 12.70 -1.77 -12.99
N TYR A 94 12.38 -0.57 -13.49
CA TYR A 94 12.92 -0.05 -14.74
C TYR A 94 14.46 0.09 -14.72
N SER A 95 15.03 0.45 -13.57
CA SER A 95 16.49 0.51 -13.40
C SER A 95 17.18 -0.86 -13.52
N ARG A 96 16.43 -1.97 -13.32
CA ARG A 96 16.96 -3.33 -13.49
C ARG A 96 17.03 -3.75 -14.94
N CYS A 97 16.08 -3.33 -15.77
CA CYS A 97 16.05 -3.64 -17.20
C CYS A 97 17.18 -2.94 -17.96
N SER A 98 17.40 -1.66 -17.67
CA SER A 98 18.33 -0.81 -18.45
C SER A 98 19.79 -1.14 -18.18
N LYS A 99 20.14 -1.59 -16.97
CA LYS A 99 21.53 -1.76 -16.54
C LYS A 99 22.00 -3.21 -16.53
N ARG A 100 21.10 -4.21 -16.51
CA ARG A 100 21.46 -5.64 -16.49
C ARG A 100 20.45 -6.53 -17.22
N LYS A 101 20.95 -7.68 -17.70
CA LYS A 101 20.13 -8.77 -18.21
C LYS A 101 19.36 -9.45 -17.05
N CYS A 102 18.27 -8.84 -16.59
CA CYS A 102 17.39 -9.32 -15.52
C CYS A 102 15.94 -9.31 -16.01
N SER A 103 15.22 -10.43 -15.91
CA SER A 103 13.79 -10.47 -16.24
C SER A 103 12.97 -9.82 -15.12
N VAL A 104 11.95 -9.04 -15.45
CA VAL A 104 11.14 -8.32 -14.46
C VAL A 104 9.69 -8.70 -14.61
N PHE A 105 9.07 -9.08 -13.50
CA PHE A 105 7.66 -9.44 -13.42
C PHE A 105 6.98 -8.66 -12.29
N TRP A 106 5.72 -8.33 -12.48
CA TRP A 106 4.92 -7.60 -11.50
C TRP A 106 3.58 -8.31 -11.29
N VAL A 107 3.18 -8.44 -10.02
CA VAL A 107 1.90 -9.05 -9.63
C VAL A 107 1.21 -8.26 -8.52
N HIS A 108 -0.11 -8.18 -8.58
CA HIS A 108 -0.94 -7.53 -7.55
C HIS A 108 -1.51 -8.57 -6.58
N ALA A 109 -1.19 -8.40 -5.30
CA ALA A 109 -1.59 -9.26 -4.20
C ALA A 109 -2.80 -8.74 -3.42
N ASP A 110 -3.66 -7.91 -4.03
CA ASP A 110 -4.92 -7.46 -3.42
C ASP A 110 -5.85 -8.64 -3.07
N SER A 111 -5.80 -9.74 -3.84
CA SER A 111 -6.58 -10.96 -3.64
C SER A 111 -5.96 -12.15 -4.39
N GLU A 112 -6.42 -13.37 -4.11
CA GLU A 112 -6.06 -14.57 -4.89
C GLU A 112 -6.42 -14.44 -6.38
N VAL A 113 -7.54 -13.77 -6.68
CA VAL A 113 -8.04 -13.60 -8.05
C VAL A 113 -7.13 -12.67 -8.86
N THR A 114 -6.74 -11.54 -8.29
CA THR A 114 -5.82 -10.59 -8.95
C THR A 114 -4.44 -11.19 -9.13
N PHE A 115 -3.94 -11.93 -8.12
CA PHE A 115 -2.66 -12.61 -8.19
C PHE A 115 -2.64 -13.67 -9.31
N ALA A 116 -3.68 -14.51 -9.38
CA ALA A 116 -3.79 -15.55 -10.40
C ALA A 116 -3.93 -14.98 -11.82
N ARG A 117 -4.69 -13.89 -11.98
CA ARG A 117 -4.79 -13.17 -13.25
C ARG A 117 -3.41 -12.67 -13.71
N ASP A 118 -2.65 -12.04 -12.83
CA ASP A 118 -1.34 -11.48 -13.19
C ASP A 118 -0.30 -12.58 -13.48
N TYR A 119 -0.36 -13.73 -12.78
CA TYR A 119 0.41 -14.92 -13.16
C TYR A 119 0.02 -15.46 -14.55
N GLY A 120 -1.26 -15.38 -14.92
CA GLY A 120 -1.71 -15.68 -16.28
C GLY A 120 -1.06 -14.76 -17.33
N SER A 121 -0.96 -13.47 -17.04
CA SER A 121 -0.24 -12.52 -17.91
C SER A 121 1.25 -12.84 -18.00
N ILE A 122 1.89 -13.25 -16.90
CA ILE A 122 3.28 -13.71 -16.90
C ILE A 122 3.43 -14.96 -17.79
N ALA A 123 2.52 -15.93 -17.67
CA ALA A 123 2.53 -17.14 -18.49
C ALA A 123 2.47 -16.80 -19.99
N SER A 124 1.61 -15.86 -20.39
CA SER A 124 1.52 -15.39 -21.78
C SER A 124 2.83 -14.79 -22.29
N VAL A 125 3.49 -13.92 -21.50
CA VAL A 125 4.78 -13.32 -21.88
C VAL A 125 5.90 -14.37 -21.95
N LEU A 126 5.85 -15.38 -21.09
CA LEU A 126 6.79 -16.50 -21.08
C LEU A 126 6.52 -17.53 -22.21
N GLY A 127 5.46 -17.36 -23.01
CA GLY A 127 5.06 -18.28 -24.08
C GLY A 127 4.57 -19.63 -23.56
N MET A 128 4.03 -19.66 -22.34
CA MET A 128 3.56 -20.87 -21.68
C MET A 128 2.10 -21.17 -22.05
N ASN A 129 1.75 -22.46 -22.06
CA ASN A 129 0.37 -22.87 -22.17
C ASN A 129 -0.39 -22.51 -20.88
N THR A 130 -1.49 -21.77 -21.01
CA THR A 130 -2.35 -21.36 -19.89
C THR A 130 -3.53 -22.30 -19.67
N GLN A 131 -3.62 -23.39 -20.44
CA GLN A 131 -4.64 -24.43 -20.26
C GLN A 131 -4.32 -25.28 -19.02
N GLY A 132 -5.36 -25.66 -18.28
CA GLY A 132 -5.26 -26.45 -17.05
C GLY A 132 -5.94 -25.77 -15.86
N SER A 133 -5.76 -26.34 -14.68
CA SER A 133 -6.24 -25.76 -13.43
C SER A 133 -5.44 -24.52 -13.04
N GLN A 134 -6.05 -23.64 -12.24
CA GLN A 134 -5.35 -22.46 -11.69
C GLN A 134 -4.09 -22.87 -10.90
N HIS A 135 -4.13 -23.98 -10.16
CA HIS A 135 -2.98 -24.51 -9.44
C HIS A 135 -1.81 -24.83 -10.38
N GLU A 136 -2.07 -25.55 -11.47
CA GLU A 136 -1.05 -25.91 -12.46
C GLU A 136 -0.46 -24.67 -13.13
N LEU A 137 -1.30 -23.69 -13.51
CA LEU A 137 -0.84 -22.42 -14.05
C LEU A 137 0.14 -21.72 -13.09
N LEU A 138 -0.28 -21.53 -11.83
CA LEU A 138 0.51 -20.83 -10.82
C LEU A 138 1.84 -21.54 -10.54
N GLN A 139 1.81 -22.89 -10.44
CA GLN A 139 2.99 -23.70 -10.21
C GLN A 139 3.96 -23.69 -11.40
N ASN A 140 3.44 -23.81 -12.63
CA ASN A 140 4.27 -23.80 -13.83
C ASN A 140 4.95 -22.44 -14.03
N VAL A 141 4.22 -21.34 -13.83
CA VAL A 141 4.77 -19.98 -13.90
C VAL A 141 5.86 -19.80 -12.84
N ARG A 142 5.61 -20.24 -11.60
CA ARG A 142 6.63 -20.23 -10.54
C ARG A 142 7.91 -20.93 -10.99
N HIS A 143 7.84 -22.20 -11.39
CA HIS A 143 9.02 -22.96 -11.84
C HIS A 143 9.70 -22.31 -13.05
N LYS A 144 8.93 -21.73 -13.97
CA LYS A 144 9.50 -21.04 -15.13
C LYS A 144 10.28 -19.79 -14.72
N ILE A 145 9.76 -18.98 -13.80
CA ILE A 145 10.51 -17.83 -13.25
C ILE A 145 11.78 -18.31 -12.56
N GLU A 146 11.71 -19.35 -11.72
CA GLU A 146 12.86 -19.92 -11.01
C GLU A 146 13.95 -20.44 -11.97
N SER A 147 13.58 -20.88 -13.17
CA SER A 147 14.51 -21.34 -14.21
C SER A 147 15.27 -20.20 -14.92
N LEU A 148 14.87 -18.93 -14.75
CA LEU A 148 15.53 -17.80 -15.38
C LEU A 148 16.84 -17.44 -14.64
N PRO A 149 17.92 -17.07 -15.37
CA PRO A 149 19.22 -16.81 -14.74
C PRO A 149 19.21 -15.71 -13.67
N ARG A 150 18.43 -14.64 -13.91
CA ARG A 150 18.19 -13.53 -12.99
C ARG A 150 16.79 -12.99 -13.20
N TRP A 151 16.07 -12.79 -12.10
CA TRP A 151 14.71 -12.28 -12.15
C TRP A 151 14.40 -11.38 -10.96
N LEU A 152 13.52 -10.41 -11.19
CA LEU A 152 12.88 -9.58 -10.18
C LEU A 152 11.37 -9.84 -10.22
N LEU A 153 10.79 -10.23 -9.10
CA LEU A 153 9.35 -10.26 -8.91
C LEU A 153 8.96 -9.13 -7.96
N VAL A 154 8.17 -8.18 -8.44
CA VAL A 154 7.54 -7.16 -7.60
C VAL A 154 6.13 -7.61 -7.23
N ILE A 155 5.84 -7.60 -5.93
CA ILE A 155 4.55 -8.02 -5.38
C ILE A 155 3.90 -6.78 -4.76
N ASP A 156 2.96 -6.18 -5.48
CA ASP A 156 2.29 -4.94 -5.06
C ASP A 156 1.02 -5.21 -4.24
N ASN A 157 0.66 -4.30 -3.35
CA ASN A 157 -0.50 -4.40 -2.45
C ASN A 157 -0.55 -5.68 -1.58
N ALA A 158 0.59 -6.16 -1.08
CA ALA A 158 0.68 -7.30 -0.15
C ALA A 158 0.24 -6.90 1.28
N ASP A 159 -1.00 -6.43 1.43
CA ASP A 159 -1.53 -5.86 2.68
C ASP A 159 -2.19 -6.90 3.59
N ASP A 160 -2.91 -7.84 2.97
CA ASP A 160 -3.51 -8.99 3.63
C ASP A 160 -2.48 -10.11 3.72
N LEU A 161 -1.78 -10.17 4.86
CA LEU A 161 -0.75 -11.17 5.10
C LEU A 161 -1.35 -12.59 5.27
N SER A 162 -2.66 -12.71 5.50
CA SER A 162 -3.33 -14.00 5.63
C SER A 162 -3.39 -14.78 4.31
N LEU A 163 -3.41 -14.07 3.16
CA LEU A 163 -3.24 -14.66 1.82
C LEU A 163 -1.92 -15.45 1.70
N PHE A 164 -0.94 -15.01 2.48
CA PHE A 164 0.38 -15.59 2.57
C PHE A 164 0.55 -16.53 3.78
N GLY A 165 -0.52 -16.86 4.49
CA GLY A 165 -0.50 -17.76 5.65
C GLY A 165 0.02 -17.14 6.95
N VAL A 166 0.31 -15.83 6.97
CA VAL A 166 0.74 -15.15 8.19
C VAL A 166 -0.46 -14.99 9.12
N GLY A 167 -0.29 -15.37 10.40
CA GLY A 167 -1.35 -15.28 11.41
C GLY A 167 -2.40 -16.41 11.34
N SER A 168 -2.36 -17.28 10.33
CA SER A 168 -3.23 -18.47 10.29
C SER A 168 -2.75 -19.52 11.30
N ARG A 169 -3.65 -19.94 12.20
CA ARG A 169 -3.40 -21.08 13.12
C ARG A 169 -3.40 -22.43 12.40
N VAL A 170 -3.91 -22.48 11.17
CA VAL A 170 -3.98 -23.68 10.35
C VAL A 170 -2.78 -23.70 9.41
N ARG A 171 -1.84 -24.63 9.64
CA ARG A 171 -0.53 -24.72 8.97
C ARG A 171 -0.53 -24.97 7.45
N ASN A 172 -1.68 -24.99 6.75
CA ASN A 172 -1.77 -25.40 5.34
C ASN A 172 -2.76 -24.59 4.47
N THR A 173 -3.17 -23.38 4.87
CA THR A 173 -4.13 -22.58 4.08
C THR A 173 -3.49 -21.49 3.23
N SER A 174 -2.16 -21.35 3.19
CA SER A 174 -1.50 -20.28 2.42
C SER A 174 -1.65 -20.53 0.92
N LYS A 175 -2.71 -19.98 0.31
CA LYS A 175 -3.00 -20.21 -1.10
C LYS A 175 -1.94 -19.60 -2.00
N ILE A 176 -1.33 -18.48 -1.63
CA ILE A 176 -0.42 -17.75 -2.52
C ILE A 176 1.07 -18.03 -2.26
N MET A 177 1.50 -18.20 -0.99
CA MET A 177 2.94 -18.38 -0.68
C MET A 177 3.61 -19.55 -1.40
N ASN A 178 2.86 -20.62 -1.67
CA ASN A 178 3.37 -21.78 -2.38
C ASN A 178 3.72 -21.49 -3.84
N TYR A 179 3.26 -20.37 -4.40
CA TYR A 179 3.51 -19.96 -5.78
C TYR A 179 4.53 -18.83 -5.89
N ILE A 180 5.06 -18.32 -4.76
CA ILE A 180 6.14 -17.35 -4.76
C ILE A 180 7.45 -18.05 -5.18
N PRO A 181 8.13 -17.57 -6.25
CA PRO A 181 9.37 -18.16 -6.74
C PRO A 181 10.48 -18.14 -5.68
N LYS A 182 11.23 -19.23 -5.64
CA LYS A 182 12.39 -19.47 -4.78
C LYS A 182 13.56 -19.87 -5.66
N GLY A 183 14.75 -19.35 -5.41
CA GLY A 183 15.91 -19.76 -6.19
C GLY A 183 17.12 -18.90 -5.89
N PRO A 184 18.33 -19.38 -6.19
CA PRO A 184 19.56 -18.72 -5.78
C PRO A 184 19.73 -17.33 -6.38
N ASN A 185 19.20 -17.04 -7.57
CA ASN A 185 19.47 -15.77 -8.27
C ASN A 185 18.25 -14.83 -8.37
N GLY A 186 17.27 -15.01 -7.47
CA GLY A 186 16.00 -14.30 -7.49
C GLY A 186 15.96 -13.06 -6.60
N THR A 187 15.31 -12.00 -7.07
CA THR A 187 14.99 -10.82 -6.25
C THR A 187 13.47 -10.69 -6.07
N ILE A 188 13.03 -10.50 -4.83
CA ILE A 188 11.62 -10.17 -4.51
C ILE A 188 11.53 -8.81 -3.85
N LEU A 189 10.73 -7.92 -4.43
CA LEU A 189 10.36 -6.65 -3.81
C LEU A 189 8.88 -6.67 -3.42
N TRP A 190 8.62 -6.68 -2.12
CA TRP A 190 7.27 -6.59 -1.59
C TRP A 190 6.86 -5.12 -1.42
N ILE A 191 5.60 -4.80 -1.67
CA ILE A 191 5.02 -3.48 -1.40
C ILE A 191 3.75 -3.66 -0.58
N SER A 192 3.67 -2.97 0.55
CA SER A 192 2.55 -3.09 1.49
C SER A 192 2.24 -1.79 2.21
N ARG A 193 1.03 -1.66 2.73
CA ARG A 193 0.60 -0.65 3.70
C ARG A 193 0.77 -1.16 5.12
N ASN A 194 0.98 -2.47 5.30
CA ASN A 194 1.01 -3.16 6.58
C ASN A 194 2.46 -3.42 7.01
N GLU A 195 2.93 -2.72 8.03
CA GLU A 195 4.27 -2.89 8.65
C GLU A 195 4.59 -4.34 9.00
N ALA A 196 3.58 -5.12 9.40
CA ALA A 196 3.77 -6.53 9.78
C ALA A 196 4.30 -7.41 8.63
N ILE A 197 4.37 -6.90 7.40
CA ILE A 197 5.11 -7.57 6.32
C ILE A 197 6.58 -7.79 6.69
N VAL A 198 7.16 -6.87 7.45
CA VAL A 198 8.49 -6.96 8.03
C VAL A 198 8.46 -7.91 9.23
N GLY A 199 9.34 -8.89 9.24
CA GLY A 199 9.34 -10.00 10.20
C GLY A 199 8.41 -11.16 9.82
N SER A 200 7.51 -10.97 8.85
CA SER A 200 6.62 -12.05 8.37
C SER A 200 7.03 -12.57 6.99
N LEU A 201 7.05 -11.70 5.96
CA LEU A 201 7.38 -12.06 4.57
C LEU A 201 8.74 -11.53 4.13
N ALA A 202 9.16 -10.38 4.69
CA ALA A 202 10.51 -9.84 4.56
C ALA A 202 11.25 -9.92 5.91
N GLY A 203 12.57 -10.06 5.89
CA GLY A 203 13.37 -10.05 7.12
C GLY A 203 13.22 -8.74 7.90
N VAL A 204 13.36 -8.78 9.23
CA VAL A 204 13.13 -7.64 10.14
C VAL A 204 13.96 -6.39 9.76
N ARG A 205 15.18 -6.59 9.26
CA ARG A 205 16.09 -5.50 8.83
C ARG A 205 16.03 -5.22 7.33
N ARG A 206 15.06 -5.79 6.62
CA ARG A 206 14.92 -5.75 5.16
C ARG A 206 13.64 -5.05 4.72
N GLY A 207 13.00 -4.33 5.64
CA GLY A 207 11.92 -3.41 5.36
C GLY A 207 12.42 -1.97 5.26
N ILE A 208 11.82 -1.19 4.38
CA ILE A 208 12.02 0.25 4.24
C ILE A 208 10.67 0.92 4.44
N VAL A 209 10.57 1.74 5.48
CA VAL A 209 9.40 2.60 5.68
C VAL A 209 9.48 3.73 4.66
N VAL A 210 8.39 3.97 3.93
CA VAL A 210 8.28 5.04 2.94
C VAL A 210 7.50 6.19 3.58
N PRO A 211 8.18 7.25 4.04
CA PRO A 211 7.53 8.39 4.68
C PRO A 211 6.81 9.27 3.66
N ARG A 212 6.15 10.32 4.18
CA ARG A 212 5.69 11.46 3.36
C ARG A 212 6.89 12.10 2.65
N MET A 213 6.64 12.90 1.61
CA MET A 213 7.73 13.59 0.91
C MET A 213 8.33 14.68 1.79
N THR A 214 9.60 15.02 1.56
CA THR A 214 10.19 16.25 2.11
C THR A 214 9.53 17.47 1.48
N SER A 215 9.83 18.66 2.01
CA SER A 215 9.33 19.92 1.41
C SER A 215 9.83 20.08 -0.03
N GLU A 216 11.09 19.72 -0.28
CA GLU A 216 11.76 19.81 -1.57
C GLU A 216 11.20 18.79 -2.57
N GLU A 217 11.07 17.52 -2.14
CA GLU A 217 10.46 16.45 -2.94
C GLU A 217 9.01 16.82 -3.32
N SER A 218 8.25 17.38 -2.37
CA SER A 218 6.86 17.78 -2.57
C SER A 218 6.73 18.95 -3.53
N LYS A 219 7.60 19.95 -3.41
CA LYS A 219 7.63 21.10 -4.31
C LYS A 219 7.94 20.65 -5.74
N ALA A 220 8.96 19.81 -5.91
CA ALA A 220 9.32 19.27 -7.23
C ALA A 220 8.16 18.49 -7.86
N LEU A 221 7.46 17.65 -7.09
CA LEU A 221 6.29 16.92 -7.59
C LEU A 221 5.14 17.86 -7.94
N PHE A 222 4.93 18.89 -7.15
CA PHE A 222 3.88 19.86 -7.40
C PHE A 222 4.13 20.66 -8.68
N GLU A 223 5.35 21.15 -8.86
CA GLU A 223 5.77 21.85 -10.08
C GLU A 223 5.66 20.95 -11.31
N SER A 224 5.99 19.65 -11.21
CA SER A 224 5.87 18.72 -12.34
C SER A 224 4.42 18.50 -12.78
N THR A 225 3.44 18.76 -11.90
CA THR A 225 2.02 18.63 -12.23
C THR A 225 1.45 19.86 -12.94
N MET A 226 2.18 20.97 -12.96
CA MET A 226 1.72 22.23 -13.55
C MET A 226 2.40 22.49 -14.89
N PRO A 227 1.66 23.04 -15.89
CA PRO A 227 2.25 23.38 -17.18
C PRO A 227 3.16 24.62 -17.13
N GLN A 228 2.99 25.46 -16.10
CA GLN A 228 3.74 26.69 -15.89
C GLN A 228 4.32 26.70 -14.49
N SER A 229 5.45 27.39 -14.31
CA SER A 229 6.00 27.65 -12.98
C SER A 229 5.00 28.43 -12.13
N ILE A 230 4.97 28.11 -10.85
CA ILE A 230 4.19 28.87 -9.85
C ILE A 230 4.69 30.32 -9.89
N SER A 231 3.77 31.28 -9.95
CA SER A 231 4.13 32.71 -9.91
C SER A 231 4.70 33.07 -8.55
N ASP A 232 5.55 34.11 -8.51
CA ASP A 232 6.16 34.57 -7.25
C ASP A 232 5.10 34.94 -6.20
N ASP A 233 3.95 35.47 -6.64
CA ASP A 233 2.81 35.83 -5.78
C ASP A 233 2.09 34.62 -5.17
N GLU A 234 2.21 33.42 -5.77
CA GLU A 234 1.54 32.19 -5.30
C GLU A 234 2.48 31.26 -4.50
N LEU A 235 3.76 31.63 -4.34
CA LEU A 235 4.75 30.78 -3.65
C LEU A 235 4.36 30.45 -2.21
N ASP A 236 3.88 31.45 -1.45
CA ASP A 236 3.46 31.25 -0.05
C ASP A 236 2.23 30.34 0.02
N ASP A 237 1.26 30.53 -0.87
CA ASP A 237 0.08 29.69 -0.95
C ASP A 237 0.42 28.25 -1.37
N ALA A 238 1.40 28.05 -2.26
CA ALA A 238 1.89 26.73 -2.62
C ALA A 238 2.50 26.02 -1.41
N VAL A 239 3.34 26.71 -0.62
CA VAL A 239 3.92 26.15 0.61
C VAL A 239 2.84 25.80 1.62
N LEU A 240 1.83 26.66 1.81
CA LEU A 240 0.69 26.38 2.68
C LEU A 240 -0.14 25.20 2.18
N LEU A 241 -0.37 25.10 0.88
CA LEU A 241 -1.10 24.00 0.28
C LEU A 241 -0.36 22.66 0.48
N LEU A 242 0.96 22.61 0.26
CA LEU A 242 1.74 21.39 0.48
C LEU A 242 1.69 20.93 1.95
N LYS A 243 1.70 21.87 2.90
CA LYS A 243 1.48 21.59 4.34
C LYS A 243 0.07 21.05 4.60
N GLU A 244 -0.96 21.64 3.99
CA GLU A 244 -2.35 21.18 4.09
C GLU A 244 -2.56 19.77 3.51
N LEU A 245 -1.88 19.48 2.40
CA LEU A 245 -1.80 18.15 1.77
C LEU A 245 -0.86 17.18 2.50
N GLN A 246 -0.25 17.65 3.59
CA GLN A 246 0.65 16.88 4.46
C GLN A 246 1.82 16.25 3.70
N PHE A 247 2.29 16.88 2.63
CA PHE A 247 3.39 16.37 1.80
C PHE A 247 3.14 14.93 1.28
N LEU A 248 1.87 14.54 1.11
CA LEU A 248 1.52 13.22 0.62
C LEU A 248 1.56 13.22 -0.93
N PRO A 249 2.41 12.39 -1.58
CA PRO A 249 2.56 12.41 -3.04
C PRO A 249 1.23 12.30 -3.79
N LEU A 250 0.37 11.37 -3.38
CA LEU A 250 -0.94 11.19 -4.01
C LEU A 250 -1.83 12.44 -3.88
N ALA A 251 -1.75 13.18 -2.77
CA ALA A 251 -2.55 14.39 -2.56
C ALA A 251 -2.06 15.55 -3.42
N ILE A 252 -0.74 15.67 -3.54
CA ILE A 252 -0.08 16.66 -4.36
C ILE A 252 -0.43 16.43 -5.84
N SER A 253 -0.25 15.20 -6.35
CA SER A 253 -0.59 14.88 -7.74
C SER A 253 -2.07 15.10 -8.06
N GLN A 254 -2.96 14.73 -7.13
CA GLN A 254 -4.41 14.94 -7.31
C GLN A 254 -4.77 16.44 -7.31
N ALA A 255 -4.21 17.23 -6.38
CA ALA A 255 -4.43 18.67 -6.34
C ALA A 255 -3.92 19.35 -7.63
N GLY A 256 -2.71 19.03 -8.07
CA GLY A 256 -2.13 19.54 -9.30
C GLY A 256 -2.95 19.17 -10.55
N ALA A 257 -3.38 17.91 -10.64
CA ALA A 257 -4.25 17.46 -11.72
C ALA A 257 -5.60 18.19 -11.75
N PHE A 258 -6.22 18.38 -10.58
CA PHE A 258 -7.46 19.14 -10.46
C PHE A 258 -7.27 20.58 -10.94
N MET A 259 -6.28 21.30 -10.39
CA MET A 259 -6.02 22.70 -10.74
C MET A 259 -5.72 22.89 -12.23
N ARG A 260 -4.93 21.99 -12.81
CA ARG A 260 -4.65 21.99 -14.26
C ARG A 260 -5.92 21.77 -15.09
N ARG A 261 -6.81 20.87 -14.67
CA ARG A 261 -8.06 20.56 -15.36
C ARG A 261 -9.10 21.68 -15.25
N THR A 262 -9.16 22.36 -14.10
CA THR A 262 -10.15 23.39 -13.81
C THR A 262 -9.61 24.81 -13.97
N GLU A 263 -8.36 24.96 -14.42
CA GLU A 263 -7.65 26.24 -14.57
C GLU A 263 -7.72 27.08 -13.28
N THR A 264 -7.64 26.41 -12.13
CA THR A 264 -7.77 27.03 -10.81
C THR A 264 -6.39 27.40 -10.28
N SER A 265 -6.25 28.63 -9.81
CA SER A 265 -5.00 29.11 -9.22
C SER A 265 -4.71 28.42 -7.88
N VAL A 266 -3.45 28.44 -7.43
CA VAL A 266 -3.05 27.83 -6.15
C VAL A 266 -3.81 28.48 -4.99
N SER A 267 -3.90 29.81 -4.98
CA SER A 267 -4.65 30.57 -3.96
C SER A 267 -6.12 30.19 -3.91
N GLN A 268 -6.77 30.07 -5.07
CA GLN A 268 -8.18 29.69 -5.17
C GLN A 268 -8.40 28.26 -4.68
N TYR A 269 -7.56 27.32 -5.10
CA TYR A 269 -7.63 25.94 -4.66
C TYR A 269 -7.45 25.85 -3.15
N LEU A 270 -6.44 26.52 -2.58
CA LEU A 270 -6.19 26.54 -1.14
C LEU A 270 -7.38 27.11 -0.35
N ALA A 271 -7.99 28.20 -0.82
CA ALA A 271 -9.16 28.81 -0.20
C ALA A 271 -10.38 27.87 -0.19
N GLU A 272 -10.56 27.10 -1.26
CA GLU A 272 -11.59 26.06 -1.35
C GLU A 272 -11.27 24.83 -0.49
N PHE A 273 -10.02 24.38 -0.49
CA PHE A 273 -9.55 23.22 0.25
C PHE A 273 -9.64 23.42 1.77
N LYS A 274 -9.56 24.66 2.26
CA LYS A 274 -9.82 24.97 3.68
C LYS A 274 -11.27 24.70 4.11
N LYS A 275 -12.22 24.62 3.18
CA LYS A 275 -13.64 24.31 3.47
C LYS A 275 -13.84 22.80 3.49
N GLU A 276 -14.23 22.23 4.62
CA GLU A 276 -14.31 20.76 4.82
C GLU A 276 -15.13 20.03 3.74
N THR A 277 -16.33 20.51 3.44
CA THR A 277 -17.21 19.87 2.45
C THR A 277 -16.62 19.89 1.04
N THR A 278 -15.98 21.01 0.67
CA THR A 278 -15.30 21.15 -0.62
C THR A 278 -14.06 20.26 -0.69
N ARG A 279 -13.28 20.23 0.39
CA ARG A 279 -12.09 19.38 0.52
C ARG A 279 -12.41 17.91 0.32
N TRP A 280 -13.46 17.39 0.94
CA TRP A 280 -13.85 16.00 0.75
C TRP A 280 -14.28 15.71 -0.69
N ARG A 281 -15.02 16.63 -1.33
CA ARG A 281 -15.37 16.51 -2.74
C ARG A 281 -14.11 16.44 -3.62
N MET A 282 -13.17 17.36 -3.42
CA MET A 282 -11.91 17.40 -4.16
C MET A 282 -11.07 16.13 -3.96
N LEU A 283 -10.93 15.66 -2.73
CA LEU A 283 -10.17 14.45 -2.40
C LEU A 283 -10.84 13.16 -2.88
N LYS A 284 -12.16 13.18 -3.12
CA LYS A 284 -12.93 12.04 -3.65
C LYS A 284 -12.82 11.91 -5.17
N GLU A 285 -12.75 13.02 -5.90
CA GLU A 285 -12.78 12.98 -7.36
C GLU A 285 -11.55 12.21 -7.89
N PRO A 286 -11.75 11.05 -8.55
CA PRO A 286 -10.63 10.30 -9.10
C PRO A 286 -10.08 11.08 -10.30
N GLU A 287 -8.79 11.40 -10.26
CA GLU A 287 -8.11 11.99 -11.41
C GLU A 287 -7.52 10.90 -12.30
N PHE A 288 -7.59 11.12 -13.62
CA PHE A 288 -6.93 10.24 -14.57
C PHE A 288 -5.42 10.43 -14.45
N ASP A 289 -4.70 9.35 -14.15
CA ASP A 289 -3.24 9.32 -14.07
C ASP A 289 -2.75 8.20 -14.99
N ARG A 290 -2.01 8.57 -16.04
CA ARG A 290 -1.44 7.63 -17.03
C ARG A 290 -0.47 6.63 -16.41
N TYR A 291 0.06 6.93 -15.23
CA TYR A 291 1.02 6.11 -14.50
C TYR A 291 0.36 5.23 -13.42
N ARG A 292 -0.96 5.01 -13.49
CA ARG A 292 -1.74 4.23 -12.50
C ARG A 292 -2.82 3.34 -13.13
N LEU A 293 -3.24 2.33 -12.37
CA LEU A 293 -4.24 1.32 -12.78
C LEU A 293 -5.59 2.00 -13.11
N HIS A 294 -6.04 1.89 -14.37
CA HIS A 294 -7.34 2.38 -14.81
C HIS A 294 -8.56 1.78 -14.06
N ASN A 295 -8.37 0.68 -13.34
CA ASN A 295 -9.45 -0.09 -12.68
C ASN A 295 -9.50 0.06 -11.15
N ASN A 296 -8.62 0.86 -10.54
CA ASN A 296 -8.69 1.21 -9.13
C ASN A 296 -9.05 2.69 -9.00
N SER A 297 -9.92 3.05 -8.04
CA SER A 297 -10.24 4.45 -7.83
C SER A 297 -9.01 5.21 -7.33
N ASN A 298 -8.66 6.26 -8.06
CA ASN A 298 -7.47 7.08 -7.86
C ASN A 298 -7.63 8.14 -6.76
N SER A 299 -8.70 8.06 -5.97
CA SER A 299 -8.96 9.01 -4.91
C SER A 299 -8.27 8.63 -3.61
N ILE A 300 -7.80 9.64 -2.89
CA ILE A 300 -7.22 9.46 -1.55
C ILE A 300 -8.23 8.82 -0.60
N LEU A 301 -9.47 9.31 -0.65
CA LEU A 301 -10.50 8.84 0.25
C LEU A 301 -10.74 7.35 0.06
N GLU A 302 -10.88 6.86 -1.17
CA GLU A 302 -11.09 5.44 -1.42
C GLU A 302 -9.88 4.57 -1.08
N THR A 303 -8.66 5.07 -1.33
CA THR A 303 -7.42 4.38 -0.93
C THR A 303 -7.43 4.06 0.57
N TRP A 304 -7.83 5.04 1.40
CA TRP A 304 -7.92 4.83 2.84
C TRP A 304 -9.21 4.12 3.27
N SER A 305 -10.34 4.27 2.57
CA SER A 305 -11.55 3.49 2.83
C SER A 305 -11.27 1.99 2.76
N ARG A 306 -10.47 1.54 1.78
CA ARG A 306 -10.05 0.13 1.70
C ARG A 306 -9.24 -0.31 2.94
N SER A 307 -8.27 0.50 3.37
CA SER A 307 -7.48 0.21 4.57
C SER A 307 -8.33 0.22 5.85
N ILE A 308 -9.26 1.17 5.98
CA ILE A 308 -10.20 1.26 7.12
C ILE A 308 -11.11 0.03 7.16
N HIS A 309 -11.63 -0.40 6.02
CA HIS A 309 -12.45 -1.60 5.90
C HIS A 309 -11.66 -2.86 6.29
N HIS A 310 -10.43 -3.00 5.80
CA HIS A 310 -9.54 -4.10 6.15
C HIS A 310 -9.21 -4.14 7.65
N ILE A 311 -8.94 -2.98 8.27
CA ILE A 311 -8.74 -2.88 9.72
C ILE A 311 -10.00 -3.32 10.47
N ARG A 312 -11.20 -2.92 10.03
CA ARG A 312 -12.48 -3.32 10.65
C ARG A 312 -12.69 -4.83 10.63
N GLN A 313 -12.39 -5.48 9.51
CA GLN A 313 -12.55 -6.93 9.36
C GLN A 313 -11.63 -7.72 10.30
N GLU A 314 -10.40 -7.25 10.53
CA GLU A 314 -9.44 -7.95 11.39
C GLU A 314 -9.54 -7.54 12.87
N ASN A 315 -9.87 -6.29 13.17
CA ASN A 315 -9.89 -5.77 14.53
C ASN A 315 -10.92 -4.63 14.70
N GLU A 316 -12.11 -4.99 15.15
CA GLU A 316 -13.22 -4.05 15.37
C GLU A 316 -12.90 -2.98 16.42
N LEU A 317 -12.13 -3.33 17.46
CA LEU A 317 -11.69 -2.38 18.49
C LEU A 317 -10.76 -1.31 17.90
N ALA A 318 -9.82 -1.70 17.04
CA ALA A 318 -8.95 -0.76 16.34
C ALA A 318 -9.75 0.21 15.47
N HIS A 319 -10.75 -0.31 14.74
CA HIS A 319 -11.66 0.51 13.95
C HIS A 319 -12.40 1.52 14.83
N LYS A 320 -12.97 1.09 15.96
CA LYS A 320 -13.66 1.96 16.92
C LYS A 320 -12.77 3.04 17.52
N ILE A 321 -11.58 2.68 18.01
CA ILE A 321 -10.58 3.63 18.52
C ILE A 321 -10.29 4.69 17.46
N LEU A 322 -10.00 4.26 16.23
CA LEU A 322 -9.69 5.15 15.12
C LEU A 322 -10.83 6.13 14.81
N HIS A 323 -12.09 5.67 14.84
CA HIS A 323 -13.26 6.50 14.56
C HIS A 323 -13.50 7.54 15.64
N ILE A 324 -13.33 7.18 16.92
CA ILE A 324 -13.41 8.13 18.04
C ILE A 324 -12.30 9.18 17.92
N LEU A 325 -11.05 8.74 17.72
CA LEU A 325 -9.90 9.64 17.63
C LEU A 325 -9.93 10.54 16.39
N ALA A 326 -10.67 10.17 15.33
CA ALA A 326 -10.88 11.03 14.18
C ALA A 326 -11.67 12.30 14.52
N TYR A 327 -12.51 12.29 15.56
CA TYR A 327 -13.24 13.47 16.05
C TYR A 327 -12.56 14.17 17.23
N ALA A 328 -11.52 13.56 17.81
CA ALA A 328 -10.65 14.27 18.75
C ALA A 328 -9.87 15.36 18.00
N ASP A 329 -9.69 16.51 18.66
CA ASP A 329 -8.96 17.66 18.14
C ASP A 329 -7.54 17.25 17.69
N ASN A 330 -6.90 18.04 16.84
CA ASN A 330 -5.54 17.80 16.33
C ASN A 330 -4.43 18.02 17.38
N GLN A 331 -4.79 18.12 18.66
CA GLN A 331 -3.82 18.12 19.75
C GLN A 331 -3.18 16.73 19.89
N THR A 332 -1.99 16.70 20.49
CA THR A 332 -1.22 15.50 20.80
C THR A 332 -2.11 14.39 21.38
N ILE A 333 -2.22 13.26 20.66
CA ILE A 333 -3.01 12.11 21.12
C ILE A 333 -2.13 11.35 22.10
N ASN A 334 -2.27 11.58 23.41
CA ASN A 334 -1.52 10.82 24.41
C ASN A 334 -2.11 9.41 24.63
N GLU A 335 -1.35 8.55 25.29
CA GLU A 335 -1.78 7.19 25.65
C GLU A 335 -3.10 7.18 26.43
N ARG A 336 -3.32 8.14 27.35
CA ARG A 336 -4.57 8.24 28.12
C ARG A 336 -5.81 8.42 27.24
N LEU A 337 -5.69 9.18 26.15
CA LEU A 337 -6.79 9.41 25.21
C LEU A 337 -7.09 8.15 24.40
N VAL A 338 -6.05 7.42 23.96
CA VAL A 338 -6.20 6.13 23.27
C VAL A 338 -6.86 5.11 24.18
N ASP A 339 -6.45 5.08 25.45
CA ASP A 339 -7.00 4.19 26.48
C ASP A 339 -8.49 4.47 26.73
N ALA A 340 -8.84 5.75 26.88
CA ALA A 340 -10.22 6.17 27.06
C ALA A 340 -11.08 5.86 25.82
N ALA A 341 -10.54 6.01 24.61
CA ALA A 341 -11.22 5.62 23.37
C ALA A 341 -11.46 4.10 23.28
N ALA A 342 -10.48 3.29 23.69
CA ALA A 342 -10.61 1.84 23.71
C ALA A 342 -11.69 1.38 24.69
N ALA A 343 -11.81 2.04 25.85
CA ALA A 343 -12.78 1.71 26.89
C ALA A 343 -14.19 2.32 26.66
N TYR A 344 -14.39 3.14 25.64
CA TYR A 344 -15.65 3.85 25.43
C TYR A 344 -16.77 2.88 25.03
N GLY A 345 -17.95 2.94 25.65
CA GLY A 345 -19.12 2.12 25.29
C GLY A 345 -19.08 0.65 25.74
N GLU A 346 -18.09 0.24 26.52
CA GLU A 346 -18.11 -1.03 27.27
C GLU A 346 -19.05 -0.84 28.49
N THR A 347 -20.14 -1.61 28.55
CA THR A 347 -21.14 -1.56 29.65
C THR A 347 -20.68 -2.30 30.91
N LYS A 348 -19.61 -3.08 30.82
CA LYS A 348 -18.89 -3.66 31.97
C LYS A 348 -17.72 -2.75 32.32
N GLN A 349 -17.37 -2.67 33.60
CA GLN A 349 -16.33 -1.78 34.13
C GLN A 349 -15.10 -1.81 33.22
N ALA A 350 -14.65 -0.63 32.76
CA ALA A 350 -13.51 -0.44 31.86
C ALA A 350 -12.19 -1.09 32.34
N GLU A 351 -12.16 -1.60 33.58
CA GLU A 351 -11.07 -2.35 34.21
C GLU A 351 -10.99 -3.82 33.76
N ASP A 352 -12.02 -4.38 33.12
CA ASP A 352 -12.08 -5.79 32.70
C ASP A 352 -11.63 -6.04 31.24
N MET A 353 -11.34 -5.00 30.44
CA MET A 353 -10.86 -5.21 29.07
C MET A 353 -9.44 -5.79 29.10
N PRO A 354 -9.19 -6.96 28.48
CA PRO A 354 -7.86 -7.54 28.46
C PRO A 354 -6.86 -6.58 27.80
N GLU A 355 -5.83 -6.21 28.54
CA GLU A 355 -4.74 -5.34 28.05
C GLU A 355 -4.12 -5.86 26.74
N SER A 356 -4.16 -7.18 26.52
CA SER A 356 -3.76 -7.83 25.27
C SER A 356 -4.59 -7.39 24.06
N LYS A 357 -5.93 -7.28 24.18
CA LYS A 357 -6.81 -6.85 23.08
C LYS A 357 -6.56 -5.40 22.69
N LYS A 358 -6.37 -4.55 23.68
CA LYS A 358 -6.04 -3.13 23.49
C LYS A 358 -4.69 -2.97 22.79
N LYS A 359 -3.65 -3.66 23.27
CA LYS A 359 -2.33 -3.67 22.62
C LYS A 359 -2.39 -4.18 21.19
N GLU A 360 -3.21 -5.20 20.91
CA GLU A 360 -3.43 -5.71 19.56
C GLU A 360 -4.10 -4.67 18.65
N ALA A 361 -5.11 -3.95 19.16
CA ALA A 361 -5.80 -2.89 18.42
C ALA A 361 -4.87 -1.71 18.10
N ILE A 362 -4.11 -1.22 19.09
CA ILE A 362 -3.13 -0.14 18.89
C ILE A 362 -2.05 -0.57 17.90
N ARG A 363 -1.49 -1.77 18.08
CA ARG A 363 -0.52 -2.34 17.13
C ARG A 363 -1.08 -2.40 15.72
N ARG A 364 -2.36 -2.75 15.56
CA ARG A 364 -2.98 -2.82 14.24
C ARG A 364 -3.06 -1.45 13.56
N LEU A 365 -3.43 -0.41 14.31
CA LEU A 365 -3.45 0.96 13.80
C LEU A 365 -2.05 1.47 13.43
N LYS A 366 -1.04 1.12 14.24
CA LYS A 366 0.37 1.40 13.95
C LYS A 366 0.84 0.70 12.68
N ASN A 367 0.53 -0.58 12.53
CA ASN A 367 0.95 -1.36 11.37
C ASN A 367 0.46 -0.75 10.05
N PHE A 368 -0.72 -0.13 10.02
CA PHE A 368 -1.25 0.54 8.82
C PHE A 368 -0.82 2.01 8.69
N SER A 369 0.08 2.48 9.56
CA SER A 369 0.52 3.88 9.65
C SER A 369 -0.62 4.87 9.89
N PHE A 370 -1.74 4.42 10.48
CA PHE A 370 -2.86 5.29 10.84
C PHE A 370 -2.70 5.92 12.22
N LEU A 371 -1.85 5.31 13.06
CA LEU A 371 -1.42 5.85 14.34
C LEU A 371 0.12 5.83 14.37
N ILE A 372 0.74 7.01 14.38
CA ILE A 372 2.20 7.17 14.38
C ILE A 372 2.63 7.49 15.82
N GLU A 373 3.48 6.67 16.41
CA GLU A 373 3.98 6.87 17.78
C GLU A 373 5.26 7.72 17.77
N TYR A 374 5.34 8.69 18.68
CA TYR A 374 6.53 9.46 18.97
C TYR A 374 6.63 9.74 20.46
N HIS A 375 7.85 9.98 20.92
CA HIS A 375 8.15 10.23 22.33
C HIS A 375 8.35 11.73 22.55
N ILE A 376 7.59 12.31 23.49
CA ILE A 376 7.81 13.66 24.01
C ILE A 376 8.35 13.53 25.43
N GLY A 377 9.65 13.77 25.63
CA GLY A 377 10.31 13.59 26.93
C GLY A 377 10.39 12.12 27.36
N ASP A 378 10.68 11.90 28.65
CA ASP A 378 11.18 10.61 29.12
C ASP A 378 10.12 9.54 29.46
N ASN A 379 8.80 9.82 29.44
CA ASN A 379 7.82 8.84 29.95
C ASN A 379 6.42 8.79 29.33
N GLU A 380 5.98 9.70 28.46
CA GLU A 380 4.62 9.63 27.88
C GLU A 380 4.64 9.33 26.37
N ARG A 381 3.96 8.23 25.99
CA ARG A 381 3.73 7.90 24.58
C ARG A 381 2.69 8.84 24.00
N THR A 382 3.07 9.45 22.88
CA THR A 382 2.18 10.32 22.11
C THR A 382 2.02 9.76 20.70
N TYR A 383 0.86 10.03 20.13
CA TYR A 383 0.44 9.54 18.85
C TYR A 383 -0.03 10.69 17.95
N GLU A 384 0.10 10.47 16.64
CA GLU A 384 -0.45 11.32 15.59
C GLU A 384 -1.30 10.47 14.64
N ILE A 385 -2.43 11.02 14.22
CA ILE A 385 -3.19 10.52 13.07
C ILE A 385 -3.03 11.54 11.96
N HIS A 386 -2.64 11.08 10.77
CA HIS A 386 -2.51 11.93 9.59
C HIS A 386 -3.81 12.72 9.34
N LYS A 387 -3.72 14.04 9.14
CA LYS A 387 -4.89 14.93 8.99
C LYS A 387 -5.89 14.43 7.96
N LEU A 388 -5.40 14.15 6.75
CA LEU A 388 -6.25 13.63 5.66
C LEU A 388 -6.83 12.22 5.95
N VAL A 389 -6.18 11.40 6.80
CA VAL A 389 -6.76 10.12 7.25
C VAL A 389 -7.97 10.37 8.16
N LYS A 390 -7.90 11.36 9.07
CA LYS A 390 -9.07 11.80 9.84
C LYS A 390 -10.20 12.25 8.91
N ASP A 391 -9.88 12.98 7.84
CA ASP A 391 -10.88 13.39 6.84
C ASP A 391 -11.54 12.21 6.15
N ALA A 392 -10.78 11.20 5.73
CA ALA A 392 -11.36 10.00 5.12
C ALA A 392 -12.24 9.21 6.08
N ILE A 393 -11.88 9.14 7.36
CA ILE A 393 -12.71 8.49 8.38
C ILE A 393 -14.05 9.24 8.52
N ARG A 394 -14.00 10.56 8.73
CA ARG A 394 -15.21 11.41 8.84
C ARG A 394 -16.07 11.33 7.57
N TYR A 395 -15.44 11.38 6.41
CA TYR A 395 -16.11 11.23 5.12
C TYR A 395 -16.82 9.87 5.02
N ASN A 396 -16.15 8.77 5.38
CA ASN A 396 -16.73 7.43 5.33
C ASN A 396 -17.96 7.31 6.22
N ILE A 397 -17.90 7.79 7.46
CA ILE A 397 -19.04 7.79 8.40
C ILE A 397 -20.24 8.55 7.82
N ARG A 398 -19.98 9.73 7.24
CA ARG A 398 -21.03 10.53 6.59
C ARG A 398 -21.60 9.82 5.37
N SER A 399 -20.77 9.14 4.58
CA SER A 399 -21.22 8.44 3.39
C SER A 399 -22.01 7.17 3.70
N GLU A 400 -21.62 6.40 4.72
CA GLU A 400 -22.31 5.18 5.18
C GLU A 400 -23.69 5.52 5.75
N SER A 401 -23.79 6.57 6.54
CA SER A 401 -25.06 7.03 7.11
C SER A 401 -26.02 7.66 6.09
N VAL A 402 -25.50 8.30 5.04
CA VAL A 402 -26.32 8.70 3.89
C VAL A 402 -26.88 7.46 3.19
N LEU A 403 -26.12 6.37 3.09
CA LEU A 403 -26.62 5.10 2.53
C LEU A 403 -27.62 4.40 3.45
N ASP A 404 -27.41 4.41 4.78
CA ASP A 404 -28.32 3.81 5.77
C ASP A 404 -29.63 4.59 5.92
N GLY A 405 -29.61 5.91 5.72
CA GLY A 405 -30.81 6.74 5.60
C GLY A 405 -31.69 6.39 4.38
N TYR A 406 -31.14 5.68 3.39
CA TYR A 406 -31.85 5.20 2.20
C TYR A 406 -32.20 3.70 2.23
N THR A 407 -31.67 2.90 3.17
CA THR A 407 -31.92 1.44 3.26
C THR A 407 -32.98 1.02 4.27
N ASN A 408 -33.87 1.94 4.68
CA ASN A 408 -35.22 1.54 5.14
C ASN A 408 -36.19 1.40 3.96
N LYS A 409 -35.86 0.50 3.02
CA LYS A 409 -36.81 -0.36 2.28
C LYS A 409 -36.07 -1.28 1.30
N THR A 410 -36.21 -2.58 1.60
CA THR A 410 -36.20 -3.75 0.69
C THR A 410 -34.89 -4.21 0.03
N LYS A 411 -34.52 -5.45 0.39
CA LYS A 411 -33.73 -6.41 -0.41
C LYS A 411 -34.29 -6.54 -1.83
N LYS A 412 -33.47 -6.29 -2.85
CA LYS A 412 -33.06 -7.21 -3.93
C LYS A 412 -32.40 -6.44 -5.08
N ASP A 413 -31.38 -7.06 -5.63
CA ASP A 413 -30.78 -6.82 -6.95
C ASP A 413 -30.00 -5.51 -7.16
N SER A 414 -28.75 -5.62 -6.72
CA SER A 414 -27.57 -4.92 -7.24
C SER A 414 -27.45 -5.03 -8.77
N SER A 415 -27.68 -3.92 -9.48
CA SER A 415 -27.03 -3.63 -10.79
C SER A 415 -27.34 -2.24 -11.36
N ARG A 416 -28.18 -1.40 -10.74
CA ARG A 416 -28.54 -0.06 -11.30
C ARG A 416 -28.16 1.15 -10.44
N LEU A 417 -27.49 0.94 -9.31
CA LEU A 417 -27.15 2.05 -8.38
C LEU A 417 -26.09 3.02 -8.95
N GLY A 418 -25.28 2.60 -9.92
CA GLY A 418 -24.22 3.42 -10.52
C GLY A 418 -24.70 4.52 -11.48
N ALA A 419 -25.89 4.38 -12.08
CA ALA A 419 -26.39 5.33 -13.08
C ALA A 419 -27.11 6.55 -12.47
N CYS A 420 -27.75 6.40 -11.31
CA CYS A 420 -28.48 7.50 -10.65
C CYS A 420 -27.57 8.50 -9.91
N ILE A 421 -26.33 8.13 -9.59
CA ILE A 421 -25.42 9.00 -8.82
C ILE A 421 -24.83 10.13 -9.69
N LYS A 422 -24.71 9.93 -11.01
CA LYS A 422 -24.16 10.95 -11.93
C LYS A 422 -25.11 12.12 -12.22
N SER A 423 -26.43 11.99 -12.03
CA SER A 423 -27.38 13.04 -12.41
C SER A 423 -27.70 14.07 -11.31
N ARG A 424 -27.44 13.75 -10.03
CA ARG A 424 -27.84 14.60 -8.89
C ARG A 424 -26.79 15.60 -8.39
N PHE A 425 -25.52 15.48 -8.81
CA PHE A 425 -24.47 16.44 -8.42
C PHE A 425 -24.45 17.71 -9.29
N ARG A 426 -25.36 17.86 -10.26
CA ARG A 426 -25.43 19.05 -11.11
C ARG A 426 -26.26 20.22 -10.58
N ASN A 427 -27.09 20.02 -9.55
CA ASN A 427 -27.91 21.09 -9.00
C ASN A 427 -28.08 20.91 -7.49
N ASN A 428 -27.45 21.78 -6.70
CA ASN A 428 -28.17 22.66 -5.75
C ASN A 428 -27.19 23.50 -4.93
N GLY A 429 -27.31 24.83 -5.10
CA GLY A 429 -26.95 25.79 -4.08
C GLY A 429 -27.83 25.61 -2.83
N SER A 430 -27.30 26.05 -1.69
CA SER A 430 -27.93 26.04 -0.36
C SER A 430 -28.39 24.67 0.15
N SER A 431 -27.50 23.92 0.82
CA SER A 431 -27.89 22.80 1.68
C SER A 431 -27.49 23.09 3.13
N LYS A 432 -28.49 23.15 4.03
CA LYS A 432 -28.27 22.95 5.46
C LYS A 432 -27.51 21.64 5.63
N VAL A 433 -26.37 21.69 6.32
CA VAL A 433 -25.53 20.52 6.60
C VAL A 433 -26.32 19.59 7.53
N VAL A 434 -27.00 18.58 6.97
CA VAL A 434 -27.60 17.51 7.76
C VAL A 434 -26.46 16.65 8.28
N THR A 435 -26.22 16.69 9.59
CA THR A 435 -25.32 15.78 10.31
C THR A 435 -25.97 14.40 10.37
N SER A 436 -25.17 13.37 10.19
CA SER A 436 -25.65 12.00 10.28
C SER A 436 -25.67 11.47 11.72
N GLN A 437 -26.53 10.49 12.01
CA GLN A 437 -26.57 9.81 13.32
C GLN A 437 -25.20 9.20 13.70
N GLY A 438 -24.44 8.70 12.71
CA GLY A 438 -23.08 8.18 12.93
C GLY A 438 -22.08 9.27 13.30
N GLU A 439 -22.11 10.43 12.62
CA GLU A 439 -21.27 11.58 12.97
C GLU A 439 -21.59 12.10 14.38
N GLU A 440 -22.87 12.22 14.73
CA GLU A 440 -23.31 12.64 16.07
C GLU A 440 -22.83 11.67 17.15
N TYR A 441 -22.92 10.35 16.89
CA TYR A 441 -22.41 9.33 17.80
C TYR A 441 -20.91 9.46 18.04
N PHE A 442 -20.09 9.51 16.98
CA PHE A 442 -18.63 9.55 17.13
C PHE A 442 -18.12 10.90 17.65
N ALA A 443 -18.77 12.01 17.31
CA ALA A 443 -18.46 13.32 17.88
C ALA A 443 -18.79 13.37 19.38
N SER A 444 -19.96 12.86 19.78
CA SER A 444 -20.35 12.74 21.19
C SER A 444 -19.41 11.81 21.97
N ALA A 445 -19.04 10.68 21.35
CA ALA A 445 -18.07 9.75 21.90
C ALA A 445 -16.70 10.39 22.14
N ALA A 446 -16.19 11.13 21.14
CA ALA A 446 -14.93 11.85 21.28
C ALA A 446 -14.99 12.88 22.40
N ALA A 447 -16.08 13.66 22.51
CA ALA A 447 -16.25 14.62 23.59
C ALA A 447 -16.25 13.96 24.97
N ALA A 448 -16.97 12.84 25.14
CA ALA A 448 -16.99 12.08 26.39
C ALA A 448 -15.61 11.46 26.73
N VAL A 449 -14.91 10.96 25.72
CA VAL A 449 -13.56 10.37 25.85
C VAL A 449 -12.53 11.43 26.26
N VAL A 450 -12.56 12.61 25.64
CA VAL A 450 -11.71 13.76 26.01
C VAL A 450 -12.03 14.20 27.44
N ALA A 451 -13.30 14.36 27.79
CA ALA A 451 -13.71 14.76 29.13
C ALA A 451 -13.23 13.75 30.20
N ARG A 452 -13.29 12.44 29.92
CA ARG A 452 -12.80 11.39 30.82
C ARG A 452 -11.27 11.39 30.93
N ALA A 453 -10.56 11.56 29.82
CA ALA A 453 -9.09 11.54 29.80
C ALA A 453 -8.46 12.74 30.53
N TYR A 454 -9.14 13.89 30.51
CA TYR A 454 -8.64 15.16 31.06
C TYR A 454 -9.46 15.69 32.25
N SER A 455 -10.34 14.88 32.84
CA SER A 455 -11.07 15.28 34.05
C SER A 455 -10.07 15.58 35.17
N PRO A 456 -10.12 16.77 35.81
CA PRO A 456 -9.29 17.05 36.97
C PRO A 456 -9.73 16.10 38.09
N LYS A 457 -8.91 15.10 38.41
CA LYS A 457 -9.10 14.31 39.63
C LYS A 457 -9.09 15.30 40.80
N THR A 458 -10.25 15.47 41.45
CA THR A 458 -10.38 16.14 42.74
C THR A 458 -9.63 15.34 43.79
N HIS A 459 -8.32 15.56 43.89
CA HIS A 459 -7.55 15.23 45.10
C HIS A 459 -7.80 16.32 46.15
N LEU A 460 -9.02 16.37 46.69
CA LEU A 460 -9.26 16.93 48.01
C LEU A 460 -9.36 15.74 48.97
N LYS A 461 -8.20 15.33 49.51
CA LYS A 461 -8.22 14.65 50.81
C LYS A 461 -8.77 15.69 51.81
N PRO A 462 -9.83 15.40 52.58
CA PRO A 462 -10.20 16.31 53.65
C PRO A 462 -9.03 16.37 54.63
N ALA A 463 -8.56 17.59 54.89
CA ALA A 463 -7.64 17.86 55.98
C ALA A 463 -8.24 17.26 57.25
N LYS A 464 -7.50 16.35 57.91
CA LYS A 464 -7.81 15.96 59.28
C LYS A 464 -7.69 17.23 60.13
N ALA A 465 -8.80 17.67 60.69
CA ALA A 465 -8.82 18.67 61.75
C ALA A 465 -8.10 18.09 62.97
N PHE A 466 -7.24 18.92 63.58
CA PHE A 466 -6.61 18.68 64.88
C PHE A 466 -7.63 18.72 66.01
#